data_AF-A0A151ERL4-F1
#
_entry.id   AF-A0A151ERL4-F1
#
_cell.length_a   1.000
_cell.length_b   1.000
_cell.length_c   1.000
_cell.angle_alpha   90.00
_cell.angle_beta   90.00
_cell.angle_gamma   90.00
#
_symmetry.space_group_name_H-M   'P 1'
#
loop_
_entity.id
_entity.type
_entity.pdbx_description
1 polymer ?
#
loop_
_entity_poly.entity_id
_entity_poly.type
_entity_poly.pdbx_seq_one_letter_code
_entity_poly.pdbx_strand_id
1 'polypeptide(L)'
;MSKNLKYSSDNIYDIDSVDLERTVQDIIVPDRVVFEELDRIAKTTEAISVPVAIRAPPSKVDLSKYLHYIRYQGGDGCWGYSLLAVWDIMNEMACPYSPNLSLNLGLFIHRRRDLWEKQGGINSPDGRFHSKNKGHKWLELSFGCTTEGTEPTIPSVRWTGWWTKEGVNEADNYRLKKDIQKITVSSQQFINWLAAGHPIQLTIVGKDWAHVIAVVGYDSVKKTFTYVNSSGDRWGKNGFGEFTFSEVDKKKSGLVNMGDAWIIHVIPSRPVPAARIRVTTPEDGGRRMNVNLWLSVEGSPLPKRKIWPAWEWADSSRSLHYTVRLPSEFIWPPSQNNCLVLDLHDSGAFSETGGTLEEFTAAFGGHVMKCSGLSKGPVSFKAHEHKRFYIP
;
A
#
# COMPACT_ATOMS: atom_id res chain seq x y z
N MET A 1 -19.54 -25.57 53.80
CA MET A 1 -20.97 -25.70 53.44
C MET A 1 -21.19 -25.03 52.10
N SER A 2 -21.17 -25.82 51.03
CA SER A 2 -21.36 -25.35 49.64
C SER A 2 -22.84 -25.17 49.34
N LYS A 3 -23.24 -23.97 48.87
CA LYS A 3 -24.59 -23.74 48.33
C LYS A 3 -24.55 -23.96 46.82
N ASN A 4 -25.29 -24.97 46.37
CA ASN A 4 -25.62 -25.21 44.96
C ASN A 4 -26.66 -24.19 44.50
N LEU A 5 -26.35 -23.44 43.44
CA LEU A 5 -27.31 -22.65 42.68
C LEU A 5 -27.62 -23.41 41.38
N LYS A 6 -28.84 -23.93 41.28
CA LYS A 6 -29.44 -24.43 40.03
C LYS A 6 -29.90 -23.23 39.21
N TYR A 7 -29.44 -23.11 37.97
CA TYR A 7 -30.07 -22.24 36.97
C TYR A 7 -31.02 -23.08 36.12
N SER A 8 -32.27 -22.63 36.08
CA SER A 8 -33.37 -23.13 35.26
C SER A 8 -33.32 -22.44 33.91
N SER A 9 -33.32 -23.19 32.81
CA SER A 9 -33.38 -22.68 31.45
C SER A 9 -34.73 -23.02 30.85
N ASP A 10 -35.68 -22.09 30.89
CA ASP A 10 -36.92 -22.13 30.11
C ASP A 10 -37.38 -20.70 29.80
N ASN A 11 -37.52 -20.40 28.50
CA ASN A 11 -38.35 -19.37 27.83
C ASN A 11 -37.69 -19.09 26.45
N ILE A 12 -38.12 -19.77 25.38
CA ILE A 12 -39.29 -19.46 24.53
C ILE A 12 -39.17 -18.06 23.90
N TYR A 13 -38.64 -18.03 22.68
CA TYR A 13 -39.00 -17.05 21.66
C TYR A 13 -39.33 -17.82 20.38
N ASP A 14 -40.63 -18.05 20.16
CA ASP A 14 -41.18 -18.34 18.85
C ASP A 14 -41.10 -17.04 18.04
N ILE A 15 -40.30 -17.06 16.97
CA ILE A 15 -40.35 -16.05 15.91
C ILE A 15 -40.78 -16.81 14.68
N ASP A 16 -42.03 -16.59 14.28
CA ASP A 16 -42.60 -17.05 13.02
C ASP A 16 -41.69 -16.64 11.86
N SER A 17 -41.09 -17.63 11.22
CA SER A 17 -40.30 -17.46 10.00
C SER A 17 -41.25 -17.26 8.83
N VAL A 18 -41.29 -16.04 8.31
CA VAL A 18 -41.93 -15.74 7.03
C VAL A 18 -40.94 -16.13 5.94
N ASP A 19 -41.12 -17.32 5.37
CA ASP A 19 -40.43 -17.78 4.16
C ASP A 19 -40.80 -16.87 2.98
N LEU A 20 -39.96 -15.86 2.74
CA LEU A 20 -39.92 -15.09 1.52
C LEU A 20 -38.92 -15.75 0.58
N GLU A 21 -39.38 -16.77 -0.17
CA GLU A 21 -38.67 -17.31 -1.34
C GLU A 21 -38.55 -16.22 -2.42
N ARG A 22 -37.55 -15.33 -2.27
CA ARG A 22 -37.05 -14.53 -3.38
C ARG A 22 -36.12 -15.40 -4.20
N THR A 23 -36.64 -15.92 -5.31
CA THR A 23 -35.86 -16.54 -6.38
C THR A 23 -34.99 -15.47 -7.03
N VAL A 24 -33.84 -15.15 -6.43
CA VAL A 24 -32.82 -14.34 -7.07
C VAL A 24 -32.04 -15.28 -8.00
N GLN A 25 -32.21 -15.09 -9.31
CA GLN A 25 -31.28 -15.70 -10.26
C GLN A 25 -29.94 -14.98 -10.09
N ASP A 26 -29.02 -15.63 -9.38
CA ASP A 26 -27.62 -15.20 -9.33
C ASP A 26 -27.07 -15.23 -10.76
N ILE A 27 -26.85 -14.05 -11.33
CA ILE A 27 -26.12 -13.90 -12.59
C ILE A 27 -24.66 -14.19 -12.27
N ILE A 28 -24.29 -15.47 -12.33
CA ILE A 28 -22.91 -15.91 -12.24
C ILE A 28 -22.23 -15.54 -13.56
N VAL A 29 -21.40 -14.49 -13.55
CA VAL A 29 -20.50 -14.19 -14.67
C VAL A 29 -19.38 -15.23 -14.64
N PRO A 30 -19.20 -16.06 -15.67
CA PRO A 30 -18.13 -17.05 -15.68
C PRO A 30 -16.76 -16.36 -15.63
N ASP A 31 -15.84 -16.87 -14.82
CA ASP A 31 -14.46 -16.37 -14.69
C ASP A 31 -13.78 -16.15 -16.05
N ARG A 32 -14.12 -16.99 -17.05
CA ARG A 32 -13.66 -16.87 -18.43
C ARG A 32 -13.94 -15.48 -19.03
N VAL A 33 -15.11 -14.91 -18.81
CA VAL A 33 -15.49 -13.59 -19.35
C VAL A 33 -14.66 -12.49 -18.68
N VAL A 34 -14.44 -12.60 -17.36
CA VAL A 34 -13.58 -11.67 -16.61
C VAL A 34 -12.13 -11.75 -17.10
N PHE A 35 -11.61 -12.95 -17.32
CA PHE A 35 -10.26 -13.14 -17.84
C PHE A 35 -10.09 -12.66 -19.28
N GLU A 36 -11.07 -12.89 -20.16
CA GLU A 36 -11.05 -12.37 -21.54
C GLU A 36 -11.02 -10.84 -21.56
N GLU A 37 -11.76 -10.18 -20.66
CA GLU A 37 -11.76 -8.73 -20.53
C GLU A 37 -10.44 -8.18 -19.95
N LEU A 38 -9.87 -8.87 -18.95
CA LEU A 38 -8.55 -8.55 -18.42
C LEU A 38 -7.44 -8.66 -19.47
N ASP A 39 -7.50 -9.70 -20.30
CA ASP A 39 -6.56 -9.89 -21.42
C ASP A 39 -6.73 -8.82 -22.49
N ARG A 40 -7.97 -8.41 -22.78
CA ARG A 40 -8.28 -7.32 -23.71
C ARG A 40 -7.68 -6.01 -23.22
N ILE A 41 -7.93 -5.63 -21.96
CA ILE A 41 -7.39 -4.42 -21.34
C ILE A 41 -5.86 -4.46 -21.37
N ALA A 42 -5.25 -5.56 -20.92
CA ALA A 42 -3.79 -5.72 -20.89
C ALA A 42 -3.14 -5.60 -22.29
N LYS A 43 -3.82 -6.07 -23.35
CA LYS A 43 -3.34 -5.93 -24.74
C LYS A 43 -3.46 -4.51 -25.27
N THR A 44 -4.41 -3.72 -24.75
CA THR A 44 -4.64 -2.33 -25.18
C THR A 44 -3.91 -1.29 -24.33
N THR A 45 -3.48 -1.65 -23.12
CA THR A 45 -2.67 -0.77 -22.27
C THR A 45 -1.27 -0.69 -22.86
N GLU A 46 -0.96 0.40 -23.55
CA GLU A 46 0.40 0.67 -24.00
C GLU A 46 1.34 0.65 -22.80
N ALA A 47 2.40 -0.17 -22.88
CA ALA A 47 3.48 -0.12 -21.91
C ALA A 47 4.01 1.32 -21.88
N ILE A 48 4.11 1.92 -20.69
CA ILE A 48 4.70 3.26 -20.52
C ILE A 48 6.05 3.24 -21.24
N SER A 49 6.09 3.88 -22.39
CA SER A 49 7.26 3.89 -23.25
C SER A 49 8.34 4.71 -22.57
N VAL A 50 9.60 4.30 -22.78
CA VAL A 50 10.76 5.10 -22.41
C VAL A 50 10.57 6.52 -22.99
N PRO A 51 10.88 7.59 -22.25
CA PRO A 51 10.48 8.93 -22.64
C PRO A 51 11.04 9.30 -24.01
N VAL A 52 10.16 9.74 -24.90
CA VAL A 52 10.56 10.61 -26.01
C VAL A 52 11.22 11.84 -25.39
N ALA A 53 12.36 12.28 -25.93
CA ALA A 53 13.07 13.45 -25.42
C ALA A 53 12.09 14.64 -25.30
N ILE A 54 11.77 15.02 -24.06
CA ILE A 54 10.86 16.13 -23.79
C ILE A 54 11.56 17.41 -24.24
N ARG A 55 11.00 18.09 -25.27
CA ARG A 55 11.60 19.29 -25.87
C ARG A 55 11.90 20.40 -24.86
N ALA A 56 11.12 20.48 -23.79
CA ALA A 56 11.44 21.25 -22.59
C ALA A 56 10.71 20.65 -21.38
N PRO A 57 11.41 20.29 -20.28
CA PRO A 57 10.75 19.78 -19.09
C PRO A 57 9.83 20.86 -18.49
N PRO A 58 8.66 20.49 -17.90
CA PRO A 58 7.77 21.47 -17.28
C PRO A 58 8.47 22.19 -16.12
N SER A 59 8.03 23.40 -15.78
CA SER A 59 8.62 24.18 -14.68
C SER A 59 8.37 23.56 -13.30
N LYS A 60 7.39 22.68 -13.17
CA LYS A 60 7.09 21.97 -11.93
C LYS A 60 6.59 20.56 -12.23
N VAL A 61 7.07 19.60 -11.45
CA VAL A 61 6.55 18.23 -11.41
C VAL A 61 6.28 17.86 -9.97
N ASP A 62 5.11 17.27 -9.74
CA ASP A 62 4.73 16.74 -8.44
C ASP A 62 4.11 15.34 -8.63
N LEU A 63 4.92 14.32 -8.37
CA LEU A 63 4.50 12.92 -8.40
C LEU A 63 4.00 12.46 -7.02
N SER A 64 4.12 13.28 -5.97
CA SER A 64 3.65 12.92 -4.62
C SER A 64 2.14 12.71 -4.57
N LYS A 65 1.39 13.32 -5.51
CA LYS A 65 -0.06 13.09 -5.68
C LYS A 65 -0.44 11.63 -5.99
N TYR A 66 0.50 10.81 -6.45
CA TYR A 66 0.31 9.38 -6.70
C TYR A 66 0.80 8.51 -5.53
N LEU A 67 1.40 9.12 -4.51
CA LEU A 67 1.84 8.43 -3.30
C LEU A 67 0.77 8.55 -2.23
N HIS A 68 -0.10 7.55 -2.15
CA HIS A 68 -1.16 7.52 -1.16
C HIS A 68 -0.61 7.15 0.23
N TYR A 69 0.32 6.20 0.31
CA TYR A 69 0.78 5.65 1.59
C TYR A 69 2.21 6.07 1.95
N ILE A 70 2.33 6.99 2.91
CA ILE A 70 3.62 7.33 3.54
C ILE A 70 3.90 6.35 4.66
N ARG A 71 4.92 5.51 4.45
CA ARG A 71 5.32 4.45 5.37
C ARG A 71 6.14 5.00 6.54
N TYR A 72 6.08 4.28 7.67
CA TYR A 72 6.94 4.49 8.82
C TYR A 72 7.83 3.25 8.99
N GLN A 73 9.13 3.39 8.72
CA GLN A 73 10.08 2.27 8.75
C GLN A 73 10.49 1.84 10.16
N GLY A 74 10.29 2.71 11.16
CA GLY A 74 10.87 2.54 12.50
C GLY A 74 12.40 2.58 12.49
N GLY A 75 13.04 1.41 12.34
CA GLY A 75 14.50 1.22 12.33
C GLY A 75 15.06 1.12 10.92
N ASP A 76 16.01 0.21 10.65
CA ASP A 76 16.58 0.06 9.29
C ASP A 76 15.54 -0.35 8.22
N GLY A 77 15.91 -0.18 6.95
CA GLY A 77 15.07 -0.55 5.81
C GLY A 77 14.70 0.61 4.90
N CYS A 78 15.22 1.82 5.15
CA CYS A 78 14.98 3.01 4.34
C CYS A 78 15.16 2.78 2.83
N TRP A 79 16.14 1.96 2.43
CA TRP A 79 16.37 1.61 1.02
C TRP A 79 15.13 1.01 0.33
N GLY A 80 14.30 0.28 1.07
CA GLY A 80 13.22 -0.54 0.54
C GLY A 80 11.93 0.20 0.65
N TYR A 81 11.74 0.91 1.77
CA TYR A 81 10.67 1.87 1.90
C TYR A 81 10.74 2.98 0.85
N SER A 82 11.94 3.50 0.56
CA SER A 82 12.15 4.41 -0.57
C SER A 82 11.80 3.74 -1.90
N LEU A 83 12.25 2.50 -2.12
CA LEU A 83 11.95 1.76 -3.34
C LEU A 83 10.44 1.52 -3.53
N LEU A 84 9.73 1.14 -2.47
CA LEU A 84 8.27 0.96 -2.48
C LEU A 84 7.56 2.28 -2.76
N ALA A 85 8.03 3.41 -2.24
CA ALA A 85 7.46 4.72 -2.56
C ALA A 85 7.60 5.04 -4.06
N VAL A 86 8.78 4.81 -4.65
CA VAL A 86 9.00 4.96 -6.09
C VAL A 86 8.07 4.03 -6.87
N TRP A 87 7.99 2.76 -6.48
CA TRP A 87 7.24 1.73 -7.19
C TRP A 87 5.72 1.94 -7.09
N ASP A 88 5.20 2.28 -5.91
CA ASP A 88 3.79 2.63 -5.72
C ASP A 88 3.38 3.82 -6.61
N ILE A 89 4.20 4.88 -6.66
CA ILE A 89 3.95 6.03 -7.55
C ILE A 89 3.86 5.56 -9.00
N MET A 90 4.83 4.77 -9.45
CA MET A 90 4.86 4.30 -10.84
C MET A 90 3.68 3.37 -11.16
N ASN A 91 3.29 2.49 -10.23
CA ASN A 91 2.12 1.62 -10.40
C ASN A 91 0.82 2.42 -10.41
N GLU A 92 0.65 3.39 -9.51
CA GLU A 92 -0.54 4.25 -9.49
C GLU A 92 -0.66 5.12 -10.75
N MET A 93 0.46 5.61 -11.28
CA MET A 93 0.49 6.33 -12.56
C MET A 93 0.09 5.44 -13.74
N ALA A 94 0.49 4.17 -13.74
CA ALA A 94 0.24 3.23 -14.82
C ALA A 94 -1.14 2.57 -14.73
N CYS A 95 -1.55 2.23 -13.52
CA CYS A 95 -2.76 1.51 -13.17
C CYS A 95 -3.31 2.12 -11.88
N PRO A 96 -4.17 3.16 -11.98
CA PRO A 96 -4.80 3.77 -10.82
C PRO A 96 -5.50 2.73 -9.95
N TYR A 97 -5.45 2.93 -8.63
CA TYR A 97 -5.91 1.94 -7.64
C TYR A 97 -5.05 0.67 -7.58
N SER A 98 -3.77 0.76 -7.96
CA SER A 98 -2.84 -0.33 -7.66
C SER A 98 -2.67 -0.48 -6.15
N PRO A 99 -2.89 -1.69 -5.57
CA PRO A 99 -2.57 -1.96 -4.18
C PRO A 99 -1.17 -1.51 -3.79
N ASN A 100 -1.03 -0.98 -2.57
CA ASN A 100 0.27 -0.63 -2.03
C ASN A 100 1.11 -1.89 -1.79
N LEU A 101 2.35 -1.84 -2.26
CA LEU A 101 3.29 -2.95 -2.16
C LEU A 101 3.81 -3.14 -0.74
N SER A 102 4.25 -4.36 -0.41
CA SER A 102 4.75 -4.76 0.91
C SER A 102 6.25 -5.02 0.92
N LEU A 103 6.90 -4.58 2.00
CA LEU A 103 8.30 -4.87 2.26
C LEU A 103 8.53 -6.20 3.00
N ASN A 104 7.49 -6.83 3.56
CA ASN A 104 7.64 -7.99 4.45
C ASN A 104 8.35 -9.17 3.77
N LEU A 105 7.90 -9.54 2.57
CA LEU A 105 8.53 -10.61 1.80
C LEU A 105 9.96 -10.23 1.40
N GLY A 106 10.20 -8.96 1.04
CA GLY A 106 11.52 -8.49 0.67
C GLY A 106 12.52 -8.43 1.81
N LEU A 107 12.10 -8.12 3.04
CA LEU A 107 12.97 -8.20 4.22
C LEU A 107 13.34 -9.65 4.55
N PHE A 108 12.37 -10.57 4.42
CA PHE A 108 12.60 -12.00 4.60
C PHE A 108 13.62 -12.54 3.59
N ILE A 109 13.41 -12.27 2.30
CA ILE A 109 14.32 -12.72 1.24
C ILE A 109 15.69 -12.03 1.38
N HIS A 110 15.74 -10.73 1.65
CA HIS A 110 17.00 -9.99 1.81
C HIS A 110 17.89 -10.58 2.90
N ARG A 111 17.34 -10.95 4.06
CA ARG A 111 18.13 -11.58 5.13
C ARG A 111 18.65 -12.96 4.77
N ARG A 112 17.88 -13.70 3.97
CA ARG A 112 18.28 -15.02 3.50
C ARG A 112 18.92 -14.95 2.12
N ARG A 113 19.34 -13.77 1.67
CA ARG A 113 19.89 -13.54 0.34
C ARG A 113 21.08 -14.45 0.08
N ASP A 114 22.01 -14.59 1.02
CA ASP A 114 23.16 -15.48 0.84
C ASP A 114 22.74 -16.95 0.68
N LEU A 115 21.73 -17.40 1.43
CA LEU A 115 21.18 -18.75 1.29
C LEU A 115 20.46 -18.90 -0.05
N TRP A 116 19.64 -17.92 -0.42
CA TRP A 116 18.90 -17.87 -1.67
C TRP A 116 19.85 -17.84 -2.89
N GLU A 117 20.91 -17.04 -2.82
CA GLU A 117 21.95 -16.93 -3.86
C GLU A 117 22.76 -18.22 -3.98
N LYS A 118 23.09 -18.87 -2.86
CA LYS A 118 23.83 -20.15 -2.85
C LYS A 118 22.99 -21.34 -3.29
N GLN A 119 21.71 -21.39 -2.91
CA GLN A 119 20.81 -22.53 -3.18
C GLN A 119 20.01 -22.37 -4.48
N GLY A 120 20.11 -21.22 -5.16
CA GLY A 120 19.34 -20.93 -6.38
C GLY A 120 17.84 -20.75 -6.15
N GLY A 121 17.41 -20.70 -4.88
CA GLY A 121 16.03 -20.51 -4.46
C GLY A 121 15.87 -20.70 -2.96
N ILE A 122 14.69 -20.40 -2.42
CA ILE A 122 14.39 -20.62 -1.00
C ILE A 122 12.92 -20.94 -0.78
N ASN A 123 12.63 -21.85 0.14
CA ASN A 123 11.27 -22.05 0.61
C ASN A 123 10.87 -20.92 1.56
N SER A 124 9.75 -20.25 1.28
CA SER A 124 9.06 -19.47 2.29
C SER A 124 8.39 -20.41 3.31
N PRO A 125 8.19 -19.97 4.56
CA PRO A 125 7.43 -20.68 5.60
C PRO A 125 6.08 -21.28 5.18
N ASP A 126 5.41 -20.74 4.16
CA ASP A 126 4.17 -21.28 3.58
C ASP A 126 4.39 -22.44 2.59
N GLY A 127 5.63 -22.93 2.46
CA GLY A 127 6.01 -24.07 1.64
C GLY A 127 6.27 -23.74 0.17
N ARG A 128 6.21 -22.47 -0.25
CA ARG A 128 6.47 -22.09 -1.65
C ARG A 128 7.95 -21.93 -1.92
N PHE A 129 8.41 -22.52 -3.02
CA PHE A 129 9.80 -22.37 -3.46
C PHE A 129 9.97 -21.12 -4.34
N HIS A 130 10.67 -20.13 -3.81
CA HIS A 130 11.05 -18.91 -4.52
C HIS A 130 12.36 -19.14 -5.27
N SER A 131 12.27 -19.70 -6.46
CA SER A 131 13.43 -19.97 -7.31
C SER A 131 14.01 -18.69 -7.93
N LYS A 132 15.32 -18.65 -8.13
CA LYS A 132 16.01 -17.67 -8.97
C LYS A 132 15.84 -18.01 -10.46
N ASN A 133 14.66 -18.46 -10.88
CA ASN A 133 14.42 -18.87 -12.28
C ASN A 133 15.03 -17.85 -13.23
N LYS A 134 15.73 -18.33 -14.27
CA LYS A 134 16.49 -17.51 -15.24
C LYS A 134 15.58 -16.45 -15.89
N GLY A 135 15.43 -15.30 -15.23
CA GLY A 135 14.53 -14.24 -15.67
C GLY A 135 13.94 -13.41 -14.54
N HIS A 136 13.63 -14.01 -13.39
CA HIS A 136 13.02 -13.29 -12.26
C HIS A 136 14.07 -12.99 -11.18
N LYS A 137 14.29 -11.70 -10.90
CA LYS A 137 15.27 -11.27 -9.88
C LYS A 137 14.62 -11.31 -8.50
N TRP A 138 15.40 -11.49 -7.43
CA TRP A 138 14.83 -11.52 -6.06
C TRP A 138 13.94 -10.32 -5.81
N LEU A 139 14.38 -9.14 -6.26
CA LEU A 139 13.68 -7.89 -6.05
C LEU A 139 12.27 -7.88 -6.70
N GLU A 140 12.06 -8.59 -7.80
CA GLU A 140 10.76 -8.67 -8.46
C GLU A 140 9.78 -9.53 -7.63
N LEU A 141 10.26 -10.65 -7.08
CA LEU A 141 9.47 -11.52 -6.21
C LEU A 141 9.28 -10.95 -4.79
N SER A 142 10.24 -10.14 -4.33
CA SER A 142 10.37 -9.66 -2.95
C SER A 142 9.54 -8.41 -2.64
N PHE A 143 9.42 -7.50 -3.60
CA PHE A 143 8.80 -6.18 -3.42
C PHE A 143 7.47 -6.06 -4.15
N GLY A 144 7.18 -6.99 -5.07
CA GLY A 144 5.90 -7.03 -5.79
C GLY A 144 4.72 -7.56 -4.98
N CYS A 145 4.97 -8.15 -3.80
CA CYS A 145 3.90 -8.67 -2.95
C CYS A 145 3.01 -7.51 -2.48
N THR A 146 1.71 -7.55 -2.78
CA THR A 146 0.78 -6.55 -2.26
C THR A 146 0.62 -6.71 -0.76
N THR A 147 0.45 -5.59 -0.05
CA THR A 147 0.04 -5.67 1.34
C THR A 147 -1.40 -6.17 1.41
N GLU A 148 -1.56 -7.33 2.03
CA GLU A 148 -2.73 -7.56 2.86
C GLU A 148 -2.56 -6.80 4.16
N GLY A 149 -2.68 -5.46 4.08
CA GLY A 149 -2.91 -4.55 5.20
C GLY A 149 -1.94 -4.46 6.38
N THR A 150 -0.88 -5.29 6.47
CA THR A 150 -0.12 -5.35 7.71
C THR A 150 1.38 -5.57 7.46
N GLU A 151 2.13 -4.49 7.23
CA GLU A 151 3.54 -4.50 7.60
C GLU A 151 3.65 -4.25 9.10
N PRO A 152 4.23 -5.16 9.90
CA PRO A 152 4.72 -4.79 11.21
C PRO A 152 5.78 -3.70 11.01
N THR A 153 5.54 -2.49 11.50
CA THR A 153 6.48 -1.36 11.38
C THR A 153 7.64 -1.46 12.37
N ILE A 154 7.89 -2.65 12.93
CA ILE A 154 8.78 -2.83 14.09
C ILE A 154 10.05 -3.60 13.71
N PRO A 155 11.23 -3.07 14.06
CA PRO A 155 12.52 -3.70 13.82
C PRO A 155 12.71 -5.11 14.37
N SER A 156 11.97 -5.53 15.40
CA SER A 156 12.10 -6.86 16.04
C SER A 156 11.31 -7.95 15.33
N VAL A 157 10.12 -7.65 14.79
CA VAL A 157 9.23 -8.63 14.13
C VAL A 157 9.18 -8.50 12.60
N ARG A 158 9.79 -7.46 12.02
CA ARG A 158 9.94 -7.27 10.55
C ARG A 158 10.60 -8.45 9.82
N TRP A 159 11.13 -9.41 10.56
CA TRP A 159 11.82 -10.61 10.09
C TRP A 159 10.97 -11.88 10.12
N THR A 160 9.78 -11.82 10.73
CA THR A 160 8.90 -12.99 10.88
C THR A 160 8.06 -13.26 9.65
N GLY A 161 7.95 -12.28 8.72
CA GLY A 161 7.44 -12.57 7.39
C GLY A 161 5.94 -12.88 7.38
N TRP A 162 5.13 -11.98 7.93
CA TRP A 162 3.69 -12.08 7.74
C TRP A 162 3.36 -11.65 6.31
N TRP A 163 3.25 -12.62 5.43
CA TRP A 163 2.66 -12.47 4.10
C TRP A 163 1.47 -13.40 4.00
N THR A 164 0.53 -13.05 3.13
CA THR A 164 -0.61 -13.92 2.83
C THR A 164 -0.35 -14.67 1.54
N LYS A 165 -1.04 -15.80 1.39
CA LYS A 165 -0.94 -16.64 0.18
C LYS A 165 -1.35 -15.83 -1.05
N GLU A 166 -2.32 -14.95 -0.86
CA GLU A 166 -2.89 -13.99 -1.79
C GLU A 166 -1.85 -12.96 -2.23
N GLY A 167 -1.16 -12.32 -1.27
CA GLY A 167 -0.10 -11.34 -1.57
C GLY A 167 1.06 -11.95 -2.36
N VAL A 168 1.49 -13.16 -1.99
CA VAL A 168 2.55 -13.89 -2.72
C VAL A 168 2.09 -14.30 -4.12
N ASN A 169 0.83 -14.75 -4.28
CA ASN A 169 0.27 -15.10 -5.59
C ASN A 169 0.18 -13.88 -6.52
N GLU A 170 0.02 -12.69 -5.95
CA GLU A 170 -0.10 -11.46 -6.70
C GLU A 170 1.24 -10.83 -7.06
N ALA A 171 2.33 -11.24 -6.43
CA ALA A 171 3.64 -10.62 -6.62
C ALA A 171 4.07 -10.55 -8.10
N ASP A 172 3.71 -11.57 -8.89
CA ASP A 172 3.98 -11.63 -10.33
C ASP A 172 3.27 -10.53 -11.16
N ASN A 173 2.24 -9.89 -10.60
CA ASN A 173 1.59 -8.75 -11.23
C ASN A 173 2.43 -7.46 -11.14
N TYR A 174 3.42 -7.40 -10.26
CA TYR A 174 4.22 -6.20 -9.97
C TYR A 174 5.68 -6.48 -10.25
N ARG A 175 6.09 -6.24 -11.49
CA ARG A 175 7.43 -6.62 -11.98
C ARG A 175 8.21 -5.42 -12.45
N LEU A 176 9.53 -5.53 -12.38
CA LEU A 176 10.42 -4.62 -13.07
C LEU A 176 10.61 -5.09 -14.50
N LYS A 177 10.71 -4.13 -15.41
CA LYS A 177 10.99 -4.36 -16.83
C LYS A 177 12.47 -4.67 -17.07
N LYS A 178 13.34 -4.12 -16.21
CA LYS A 178 14.80 -4.29 -16.23
C LYS A 178 15.39 -3.97 -14.87
N ASP A 179 16.69 -4.19 -14.73
CA ASP A 179 17.43 -3.83 -13.52
C ASP A 179 17.25 -2.38 -13.10
N ILE A 180 17.32 -2.17 -11.78
CA ILE A 180 17.45 -0.84 -11.19
C ILE A 180 18.64 -0.14 -11.86
N GLN A 181 18.38 1.03 -12.42
CA GLN A 181 19.35 1.78 -13.17
C GLN A 181 19.94 2.88 -12.28
N LYS A 182 21.26 2.85 -12.08
CA LYS A 182 22.00 3.95 -11.45
C LYS A 182 22.01 5.16 -12.38
N ILE A 183 21.80 6.35 -11.82
CA ILE A 183 21.83 7.63 -12.54
C ILE A 183 22.83 8.58 -11.88
N THR A 184 23.29 9.58 -12.63
CA THR A 184 24.16 10.62 -12.10
C THR A 184 23.39 11.58 -11.21
N VAL A 185 23.90 11.83 -10.00
CA VAL A 185 23.37 12.88 -9.12
C VAL A 185 23.74 14.26 -9.68
N SER A 186 22.73 14.92 -10.26
CA SER A 186 22.78 16.31 -10.74
C SER A 186 21.34 16.81 -10.89
N SER A 187 21.13 18.12 -10.76
CA SER A 187 19.82 18.74 -10.91
C SER A 187 19.23 18.47 -12.31
N GLN A 188 20.06 18.58 -13.36
CA GLN A 188 19.63 18.31 -14.74
C GLN A 188 19.13 16.88 -14.93
N GLN A 189 19.87 15.87 -14.43
CA GLN A 189 19.43 14.48 -14.54
C GLN A 189 18.16 14.22 -13.74
N PHE A 190 18.05 14.80 -12.53
CA PHE A 190 16.86 14.63 -11.71
C PHE A 190 15.62 15.24 -12.39
N ILE A 191 15.74 16.45 -12.94
CA ILE A 191 14.67 17.09 -13.72
C ILE A 191 14.25 16.20 -14.88
N ASN A 192 15.21 15.68 -15.66
CA ASN A 192 14.91 14.85 -16.84
C ASN A 192 14.10 13.60 -16.46
N TRP A 193 14.50 12.89 -15.39
CA TRP A 193 13.81 11.68 -14.95
C TRP A 193 12.46 11.96 -14.30
N LEU A 194 12.36 12.99 -13.47
CA LEU A 194 11.10 13.37 -12.84
C LEU A 194 10.08 13.89 -13.88
N ALA A 195 10.51 14.69 -14.85
CA ALA A 195 9.67 15.15 -15.97
C ALA A 195 9.16 13.98 -16.82
N ALA A 196 9.92 12.90 -16.88
CA ALA A 196 9.56 11.65 -17.53
C ALA A 196 8.66 10.73 -16.67
N GLY A 197 8.28 11.15 -15.46
CA GLY A 197 7.45 10.34 -14.57
C GLY A 197 8.20 9.24 -13.82
N HIS A 198 9.52 9.34 -13.69
CA HIS A 198 10.34 8.42 -12.91
C HIS A 198 10.79 9.09 -11.60
N PRO A 199 10.18 8.75 -10.45
CA PRO A 199 10.73 9.11 -9.15
C PRO A 199 12.11 8.50 -8.94
N ILE A 200 12.92 9.11 -8.10
CA ILE A 200 14.33 8.78 -7.95
C ILE A 200 14.59 8.31 -6.52
N GLN A 201 15.16 7.13 -6.37
CA GLN A 201 15.74 6.72 -5.11
C GLN A 201 17.10 7.40 -4.91
N LEU A 202 17.32 8.05 -3.77
CA LEU A 202 18.57 8.74 -3.46
C LEU A 202 19.12 8.29 -2.11
N THR A 203 20.39 7.90 -2.07
CA THR A 203 21.12 7.72 -0.81
C THR A 203 21.66 9.06 -0.34
N ILE A 204 21.47 9.34 0.95
CA ILE A 204 22.14 10.43 1.68
C ILE A 204 23.01 9.82 2.78
N VAL A 205 24.21 10.37 2.95
CA VAL A 205 25.25 9.84 3.82
C VAL A 205 25.69 10.93 4.79
N GLY A 206 25.43 10.73 6.08
CA GLY A 206 26.00 11.52 7.16
C GLY A 206 27.37 10.98 7.59
N LYS A 207 27.95 11.56 8.65
CA LYS A 207 29.26 11.14 9.16
C LYS A 207 29.29 9.65 9.57
N ASP A 208 28.26 9.21 10.29
CA ASP A 208 28.19 7.88 10.91
C ASP A 208 26.89 7.13 10.57
N TRP A 209 26.17 7.56 9.52
CA TRP A 209 24.90 6.98 9.12
C TRP A 209 24.65 7.15 7.62
N ALA A 210 23.83 6.27 7.06
CA ALA A 210 23.30 6.40 5.71
C ALA A 210 21.78 6.24 5.74
N HIS A 211 21.10 6.93 4.84
CA HIS A 211 19.66 6.88 4.69
C HIS A 211 19.28 6.95 3.22
N VAL A 212 18.10 6.43 2.89
CA VAL A 212 17.64 6.39 1.51
C VAL A 212 16.22 6.95 1.46
N ILE A 213 16.01 7.89 0.56
CA ILE A 213 14.76 8.65 0.38
C ILE A 213 14.30 8.52 -1.07
N ALA A 214 13.05 8.92 -1.36
CA ALA A 214 12.54 8.97 -2.72
C ALA A 214 12.27 10.42 -3.11
N VAL A 215 12.95 10.92 -4.14
CA VAL A 215 12.69 12.23 -4.75
C VAL A 215 11.51 12.08 -5.71
N VAL A 216 10.46 12.88 -5.49
CA VAL A 216 9.14 12.70 -6.12
C VAL A 216 8.66 13.94 -6.87
N GLY A 217 9.45 15.02 -6.91
CA GLY A 217 9.06 16.22 -7.63
C GLY A 217 10.15 17.28 -7.63
N TYR A 218 9.91 18.32 -8.42
CA TYR A 218 10.73 19.52 -8.44
C TYR A 218 9.91 20.76 -8.76
N ASP A 219 10.42 21.92 -8.38
CA ASP A 219 9.92 23.25 -8.71
C ASP A 219 11.10 24.09 -9.20
N SER A 220 11.15 24.37 -10.51
CA SER A 220 12.26 25.10 -11.14
C SER A 220 12.26 26.59 -10.79
N VAL A 221 11.11 27.14 -10.39
CA VAL A 221 11.01 28.54 -9.95
C VAL A 221 11.64 28.68 -8.57
N LYS A 222 11.32 27.77 -7.66
CA LYS A 222 11.93 27.70 -6.32
C LYS A 222 13.33 27.10 -6.33
N LYS A 223 13.70 26.41 -7.40
CA LYS A 223 14.93 25.62 -7.55
C LYS A 223 15.06 24.56 -6.44
N THR A 224 13.98 23.84 -6.19
CA THR A 224 13.93 22.77 -5.19
C THR A 224 13.45 21.45 -5.77
N PHE A 225 13.92 20.36 -5.17
CA PHE A 225 13.42 19.00 -5.30
C PHE A 225 12.64 18.64 -4.04
N THR A 226 11.49 17.99 -4.19
CA THR A 226 10.72 17.44 -3.08
C THR A 226 11.02 15.96 -2.95
N TYR A 227 11.24 15.49 -1.73
CA TYR A 227 11.39 14.08 -1.43
C TYR A 227 10.47 13.62 -0.31
N VAL A 228 10.08 12.35 -0.36
CA VAL A 228 9.39 11.67 0.73
C VAL A 228 10.38 10.86 1.56
N ASN A 229 10.21 10.93 2.87
CA ASN A 229 10.93 10.11 3.83
C ASN A 229 10.02 8.97 4.32
N SER A 230 10.61 7.90 4.85
CA SER A 230 9.91 6.77 5.46
C SER A 230 9.84 6.88 6.98
N SER A 231 9.75 8.09 7.51
CA SER A 231 9.60 8.38 8.95
C SER A 231 8.16 8.76 9.33
N GLY A 232 7.18 8.35 8.51
CA GLY A 232 5.77 8.70 8.68
C GLY A 232 5.46 10.15 8.31
N ASP A 233 4.17 10.48 8.29
CA ASP A 233 3.69 11.80 7.87
C ASP A 233 3.91 12.91 8.92
N ARG A 234 4.25 12.57 10.17
CA ARG A 234 4.59 13.58 11.19
C ARG A 234 6.01 14.13 11.03
N TRP A 235 6.85 13.51 10.22
CA TRP A 235 8.21 13.97 9.97
C TRP A 235 8.22 15.11 8.94
N GLY A 236 9.02 16.14 9.17
CA GLY A 236 9.18 17.25 8.23
C GLY A 236 7.85 17.95 7.93
N LYS A 237 7.53 18.11 6.65
CA LYS A 237 6.25 18.66 6.19
C LYS A 237 5.38 17.55 5.62
N ASN A 238 4.55 16.93 6.46
CA ASN A 238 3.67 15.81 6.09
C ASN A 238 4.42 14.58 5.53
N GLY A 239 5.60 14.27 6.06
CA GLY A 239 6.48 13.19 5.58
C GLY A 239 7.46 13.61 4.49
N PHE A 240 7.41 14.87 4.04
CA PHE A 240 8.24 15.39 2.97
C PHE A 240 9.33 16.36 3.45
N GLY A 241 10.40 16.41 2.68
CA GLY A 241 11.47 17.40 2.78
C GLY A 241 11.86 17.95 1.42
N GLU A 242 12.79 18.90 1.40
CA GLU A 242 13.26 19.54 0.18
C GLU A 242 14.79 19.59 0.12
N PHE A 243 15.33 19.52 -1.11
CA PHE A 243 16.72 19.88 -1.44
C PHE A 243 16.71 20.98 -2.49
N THR A 244 17.63 21.92 -2.41
CA THR A 244 17.84 22.88 -3.50
C THR A 244 18.60 22.24 -4.66
N PHE A 245 18.46 22.79 -5.87
CA PHE A 245 19.23 22.35 -7.04
C PHE A 245 20.73 22.44 -6.79
N SER A 246 21.17 23.51 -6.12
CA SER A 246 22.58 23.74 -5.75
C SER A 246 23.13 22.66 -4.82
N GLU A 247 22.34 22.19 -3.86
CA GLU A 247 22.74 21.09 -2.98
C GLU A 247 22.87 19.77 -3.73
N VAL A 248 21.97 19.49 -4.67
CA VAL A 248 22.07 18.30 -5.54
C VAL A 248 23.31 18.36 -6.43
N ASP A 249 23.58 19.50 -7.05
CA ASP A 249 24.75 19.67 -7.93
C ASP A 249 26.08 19.63 -7.18
N LYS A 250 26.10 20.15 -5.95
CA LYS A 250 27.25 20.03 -5.03
C LYS A 250 27.32 18.66 -4.34
N LYS A 251 26.31 17.81 -4.52
CA LYS A 251 26.12 16.53 -3.85
C LYS A 251 26.22 16.62 -2.32
N LYS A 252 25.71 17.73 -1.76
CA LYS A 252 25.82 18.04 -0.32
C LYS A 252 24.70 18.97 0.14
N SER A 253 24.06 18.63 1.25
CA SER A 253 23.08 19.47 1.95
C SER A 253 23.42 19.48 3.45
N GLY A 254 23.84 20.64 3.98
CA GLY A 254 24.29 20.75 5.37
C GLY A 254 25.38 19.74 5.74
N LEU A 255 25.05 18.83 6.67
CA LEU A 255 25.94 17.78 7.19
C LEU A 255 25.83 16.44 6.45
N VAL A 256 25.01 16.35 5.40
CA VAL A 256 24.85 15.11 4.62
C VAL A 256 25.39 15.27 3.20
N ASN A 257 26.05 14.22 2.71
CA ASN A 257 26.47 14.09 1.33
C ASN A 257 25.42 13.28 0.57
N MET A 258 25.20 13.60 -0.70
CA MET A 258 24.35 12.81 -1.58
C MET A 258 25.20 11.72 -2.23
N GLY A 259 24.85 10.47 -1.94
CA GLY A 259 25.52 9.28 -2.44
C GLY A 259 25.02 8.93 -3.85
N ASP A 260 24.68 7.66 -4.03
CA ASP A 260 24.18 7.15 -5.30
C ASP A 260 22.68 7.45 -5.49
N ALA A 261 22.26 7.55 -6.75
CA ALA A 261 20.86 7.69 -7.13
C ALA A 261 20.46 6.63 -8.15
N TRP A 262 19.21 6.20 -8.09
CA TRP A 262 18.67 5.14 -8.93
C TRP A 262 17.24 5.41 -9.36
N ILE A 263 16.88 4.81 -10.48
CA ILE A 263 15.50 4.74 -10.98
C ILE A 263 15.12 3.28 -11.22
N ILE A 264 13.82 3.04 -11.28
CA ILE A 264 13.28 1.75 -11.70
C ILE A 264 12.42 1.92 -12.95
N HIS A 265 12.20 0.80 -13.63
CA HIS A 265 11.32 0.68 -14.78
C HIS A 265 10.35 -0.43 -14.44
N VAL A 266 9.09 -0.09 -14.22
CA VAL A 266 8.05 -1.08 -13.90
C VAL A 266 7.43 -1.60 -15.20
N ILE A 267 7.01 -2.86 -15.19
CA ILE A 267 6.00 -3.35 -16.11
C ILE A 267 4.66 -2.90 -15.51
N PRO A 268 3.81 -2.15 -16.23
CA PRO A 268 2.49 -1.80 -15.74
C PRO A 268 1.77 -3.02 -15.18
N SER A 269 1.30 -2.92 -13.94
CA SER A 269 0.50 -3.96 -13.30
C SER A 269 -0.82 -4.11 -14.05
N ARG A 270 -1.36 -5.33 -14.07
CA ARG A 270 -2.74 -5.53 -14.52
C ARG A 270 -3.68 -5.00 -13.44
N PRO A 271 -4.82 -4.39 -13.82
CA PRO A 271 -5.84 -4.00 -12.85
C PRO A 271 -6.29 -5.20 -12.02
N VAL A 272 -6.42 -4.98 -10.72
CA VAL A 272 -7.00 -5.94 -9.77
C VAL A 272 -8.12 -5.25 -9.00
N PRO A 273 -9.14 -5.98 -8.53
CA PRO A 273 -10.16 -5.38 -7.67
C PRO A 273 -9.49 -4.87 -6.39
N ALA A 274 -9.63 -3.58 -6.11
CA ALA A 274 -8.99 -2.94 -4.96
C ALA A 274 -9.96 -2.02 -4.19
N ALA A 275 -9.67 -1.80 -2.91
CA ALA A 275 -10.28 -0.75 -2.10
C ALA A 275 -9.24 0.31 -1.74
N ARG A 276 -9.59 1.58 -1.87
CA ARG A 276 -8.82 2.70 -1.33
C ARG A 276 -9.50 3.23 -0.08
N ILE A 277 -8.72 3.36 0.98
CA ILE A 277 -9.19 3.76 2.29
C ILE A 277 -8.32 4.90 2.77
N ARG A 278 -8.96 5.98 3.25
CA ARG A 278 -8.29 7.12 3.87
C ARG A 278 -8.91 7.43 5.21
N VAL A 279 -8.10 7.30 6.26
CA VAL A 279 -8.43 7.68 7.63
C VAL A 279 -7.42 8.71 8.11
N THR A 280 -7.89 9.78 8.76
CA THR A 280 -7.06 10.83 9.35
C THR A 280 -7.37 10.95 10.83
N THR A 281 -6.32 11.14 11.64
CA THR A 281 -6.44 11.43 13.08
C THR A 281 -6.08 12.90 13.38
N PRO A 282 -6.64 13.49 14.45
CA PRO A 282 -6.36 14.86 14.83
C PRO A 282 -4.87 15.15 15.07
N GLU A 283 -4.48 16.41 14.83
CA GLU A 283 -3.11 16.89 14.96
C GLU A 283 -2.58 16.78 16.41
N ASP A 284 -3.44 17.06 17.38
CA ASP A 284 -3.13 17.24 18.79
C ASP A 284 -3.14 15.95 19.63
N GLY A 285 -3.54 14.79 19.09
CA GLY A 285 -3.68 13.60 19.93
C GLY A 285 -3.54 12.23 19.27
N GLY A 286 -4.02 12.01 18.04
CA GLY A 286 -4.24 10.65 17.55
C GLY A 286 -3.12 10.07 16.67
N ARG A 287 -2.76 8.80 16.85
CA ARG A 287 -1.87 8.01 15.96
C ARG A 287 -2.71 7.09 15.08
N ARG A 288 -2.33 6.89 13.81
CA ARG A 288 -3.10 6.07 12.86
C ARG A 288 -3.16 4.58 13.23
N MET A 289 -2.21 4.06 14.02
CA MET A 289 -2.22 2.66 14.46
C MET A 289 -3.42 2.30 15.34
N ASN A 290 -4.07 3.29 15.93
CA ASN A 290 -5.12 3.04 16.90
C ASN A 290 -6.43 2.57 16.23
N VAL A 291 -6.59 2.88 14.94
CA VAL A 291 -7.70 2.42 14.13
C VAL A 291 -7.43 1.00 13.67
N ASN A 292 -8.38 0.09 13.87
CA ASN A 292 -8.36 -1.22 13.27
C ASN A 292 -9.36 -1.25 12.13
N LEU A 293 -8.95 -1.83 11.00
CA LEU A 293 -9.76 -1.91 9.80
C LEU A 293 -9.89 -3.38 9.40
N TRP A 294 -11.12 -3.82 9.14
CA TRP A 294 -11.40 -5.12 8.55
C TRP A 294 -12.21 -4.95 7.29
N LEU A 295 -11.79 -5.67 6.25
CA LEU A 295 -12.46 -5.73 4.97
C LEU A 295 -13.08 -7.10 4.80
N SER A 296 -14.33 -7.15 4.35
CA SER A 296 -15.04 -8.42 4.12
C SER A 296 -16.16 -8.22 3.11
N VAL A 297 -16.83 -9.32 2.76
CA VAL A 297 -18.07 -9.31 1.97
C VAL A 297 -19.23 -9.60 2.92
N GLU A 298 -20.29 -8.80 2.84
CA GLU A 298 -21.48 -8.98 3.69
C GLU A 298 -22.04 -10.39 3.52
N GLY A 299 -22.30 -11.09 4.64
CA GLY A 299 -22.80 -12.47 4.64
C GLY A 299 -21.75 -13.54 4.28
N SER A 300 -20.49 -13.17 3.99
CA SER A 300 -19.43 -14.15 3.73
C SER A 300 -19.20 -15.06 4.94
N PRO A 301 -19.09 -16.39 4.73
CA PRO A 301 -18.72 -17.32 5.79
C PRO A 301 -17.22 -17.25 6.13
N LEU A 302 -16.42 -16.55 5.31
CA LEU A 302 -14.98 -16.41 5.55
C LEU A 302 -14.72 -15.40 6.67
N PRO A 303 -13.67 -15.60 7.49
CA PRO A 303 -13.28 -14.63 8.49
C PRO A 303 -13.01 -13.26 7.87
N LYS A 304 -13.44 -12.20 8.55
CA LYS A 304 -13.15 -10.84 8.12
C LYS A 304 -11.64 -10.63 8.06
N ARG A 305 -11.18 -10.06 6.96
CA ARG A 305 -9.76 -9.80 6.72
C ARG A 305 -9.34 -8.53 7.43
N LYS A 306 -8.52 -8.64 8.47
CA LYS A 306 -7.91 -7.47 9.11
C LYS A 306 -6.91 -6.84 8.15
N ILE A 307 -7.12 -5.58 7.80
CA ILE A 307 -6.25 -4.83 6.88
C ILE A 307 -5.48 -3.68 7.54
N TRP A 308 -5.68 -3.42 8.84
CA TRP A 308 -4.84 -2.50 9.64
C TRP A 308 -5.20 -2.63 11.15
N PRO A 309 -4.31 -2.33 12.11
CA PRO A 309 -2.86 -2.36 12.04
C PRO A 309 -2.32 -3.79 12.21
N ALA A 310 -1.03 -3.95 11.93
CA ALA A 310 -0.27 -5.20 11.97
C ALA A 310 0.16 -5.69 13.37
N TRP A 311 -0.33 -5.05 14.44
CA TRP A 311 0.15 -5.22 15.81
C TRP A 311 1.47 -4.44 16.05
N GLU A 312 1.52 -3.72 17.20
CA GLU A 312 2.65 -2.95 17.78
C GLU A 312 2.78 -1.43 17.48
N TRP A 313 3.53 -0.68 18.32
CA TRP A 313 3.29 0.73 18.72
C TRP A 313 4.20 1.85 18.15
N ALA A 314 5.00 1.60 17.11
CA ALA A 314 6.03 2.57 16.69
C ALA A 314 5.56 3.61 15.65
N ASP A 315 4.51 3.32 14.87
CA ASP A 315 4.03 4.24 13.83
C ASP A 315 3.26 5.42 14.43
N SER A 316 3.88 6.59 14.32
CA SER A 316 3.33 7.84 14.82
C SER A 316 2.53 8.62 13.77
N SER A 317 2.37 8.11 12.55
CA SER A 317 1.69 8.85 11.47
C SER A 317 0.22 9.17 11.83
N ARG A 318 -0.37 10.19 11.22
CA ARG A 318 -1.76 10.63 11.45
C ARG A 318 -2.72 10.16 10.38
N SER A 319 -2.24 10.07 9.14
CA SER A 319 -3.01 9.66 7.99
C SER A 319 -2.65 8.26 7.58
N LEU A 320 -3.66 7.41 7.50
CA LEU A 320 -3.62 6.16 6.78
C LEU A 320 -4.33 6.39 5.46
N HIS A 321 -3.60 6.44 4.35
CA HIS A 321 -4.18 6.48 3.03
C HIS A 321 -3.52 5.39 2.19
N TYR A 322 -4.27 4.35 1.87
CA TYR A 322 -3.70 3.16 1.24
C TYR A 322 -4.75 2.43 0.40
N THR A 323 -4.25 1.68 -0.56
CA THR A 323 -5.01 0.86 -1.47
C THR A 323 -4.68 -0.60 -1.19
N VAL A 324 -5.69 -1.42 -0.97
CA VAL A 324 -5.58 -2.85 -0.70
C VAL A 324 -6.37 -3.63 -1.72
N ARG A 325 -5.98 -4.86 -1.98
CA ARG A 325 -6.79 -5.76 -2.80
C ARG A 325 -8.09 -6.14 -2.06
N LEU A 326 -9.18 -6.28 -2.82
CA LEU A 326 -10.43 -6.80 -2.28
C LEU A 326 -10.30 -8.28 -1.88
N PRO A 327 -11.12 -8.77 -0.94
CA PRO A 327 -11.16 -10.19 -0.61
C PRO A 327 -11.41 -11.04 -1.86
N SER A 328 -10.82 -12.24 -1.94
CA SER A 328 -10.91 -13.10 -3.12
C SER A 328 -12.33 -13.55 -3.46
N GLU A 329 -13.18 -13.62 -2.43
CA GLU A 329 -14.59 -13.95 -2.52
C GLU A 329 -15.46 -12.77 -2.98
N PHE A 330 -14.91 -11.56 -3.04
CA PHE A 330 -15.64 -10.39 -3.53
C PHE A 330 -15.80 -10.46 -5.04
N ILE A 331 -17.05 -10.51 -5.50
CA ILE A 331 -17.38 -10.56 -6.93
C ILE A 331 -17.46 -9.13 -7.46
N TRP A 332 -16.94 -8.88 -8.67
CA TRP A 332 -17.13 -7.57 -9.30
C TRP A 332 -18.25 -7.64 -10.35
N PRO A 333 -19.18 -6.67 -10.42
CA PRO A 333 -19.33 -5.49 -9.56
C PRO A 333 -20.00 -5.79 -8.19
N PRO A 334 -19.85 -4.89 -7.21
CA PRO A 334 -20.70 -4.88 -6.00
C PRO A 334 -22.20 -5.02 -6.32
N SER A 335 -22.93 -5.73 -5.45
CA SER A 335 -24.40 -5.80 -5.50
C SER A 335 -25.01 -5.88 -4.09
N GLN A 336 -26.34 -5.78 -3.98
CA GLN A 336 -27.04 -5.94 -2.69
C GLN A 336 -26.72 -7.28 -1.99
N ASN A 337 -26.42 -8.34 -2.75
CA ASN A 337 -26.05 -9.65 -2.23
C ASN A 337 -24.52 -9.86 -2.14
N ASN A 338 -23.74 -8.86 -2.53
CA ASN A 338 -22.28 -8.89 -2.57
C ASN A 338 -21.76 -7.48 -2.23
N CYS A 339 -22.02 -7.05 -1.00
CA CYS A 339 -21.61 -5.74 -0.50
C CYS A 339 -20.20 -5.84 0.08
N LEU A 340 -19.33 -4.88 -0.26
CA LEU A 340 -18.04 -4.76 0.41
C LEU A 340 -18.23 -4.03 1.74
N VAL A 341 -17.69 -4.59 2.81
CA VAL A 341 -17.85 -4.11 4.18
C VAL A 341 -16.51 -3.67 4.73
N LEU A 342 -16.45 -2.46 5.27
CA LEU A 342 -15.35 -1.95 6.07
C LEU A 342 -15.81 -1.79 7.52
N ASP A 343 -15.33 -2.64 8.42
CA ASP A 343 -15.44 -2.40 9.86
C ASP A 343 -14.25 -1.55 10.31
N LEU A 344 -14.56 -0.48 11.02
CA LEU A 344 -13.61 0.45 11.62
C LEU A 344 -13.79 0.41 13.13
N HIS A 345 -12.72 0.16 13.86
CA HIS A 345 -12.71 0.16 15.33
C HIS A 345 -11.49 0.89 15.88
N ASP A 346 -11.70 1.99 16.59
CA ASP A 346 -10.61 2.63 17.35
C ASP A 346 -10.33 1.83 18.64
N SER A 347 -9.09 1.41 18.88
CA SER A 347 -8.74 0.32 19.81
C SER A 347 -8.90 0.61 21.30
N GLY A 348 -8.99 1.87 21.67
CA GLY A 348 -8.98 2.39 23.03
C GLY A 348 -7.62 2.69 23.67
N ALA A 349 -6.50 2.65 22.94
CA ALA A 349 -5.17 2.86 23.51
C ALA A 349 -4.99 4.29 24.09
N PHE A 350 -4.09 4.44 25.07
CA PHE A 350 -3.83 5.66 25.86
C PHE A 350 -3.54 6.98 25.07
N SER A 351 -3.47 6.93 23.73
CA SER A 351 -3.21 8.08 22.84
C SER A 351 -4.33 8.30 21.81
N GLU A 352 -5.55 7.82 22.08
CA GLU A 352 -6.66 7.89 21.15
C GLU A 352 -7.53 9.14 21.31
N THR A 353 -7.93 9.70 20.17
CA THR A 353 -8.85 10.83 20.11
C THR A 353 -9.96 10.64 19.08
N GLY A 354 -10.07 9.44 18.49
CA GLY A 354 -10.88 9.22 17.30
C GLY A 354 -10.19 9.69 16.02
N GLY A 355 -10.99 9.90 14.98
CA GLY A 355 -10.50 10.30 13.67
C GLY A 355 -11.63 10.55 12.69
N THR A 356 -11.28 10.57 11.42
CA THR A 356 -12.22 10.79 10.32
C THR A 356 -11.94 9.81 9.20
N LEU A 357 -12.97 9.09 8.77
CA LEU A 357 -12.94 8.34 7.51
C LEU A 357 -13.25 9.32 6.38
N GLU A 358 -12.25 9.59 5.54
CA GLU A 358 -12.32 10.54 4.43
C GLU A 358 -12.56 9.82 3.09
N GLU A 359 -12.10 8.57 2.96
CA GLU A 359 -12.28 7.78 1.74
C GLU A 359 -12.52 6.30 2.07
N PHE A 360 -13.51 5.73 1.39
CA PHE A 360 -13.69 4.30 1.22
C PHE A 360 -14.30 4.07 -0.16
N THR A 361 -13.48 3.61 -1.10
CA THR A 361 -13.86 3.37 -2.49
C THR A 361 -13.39 2.00 -2.93
N ALA A 362 -14.15 1.34 -3.80
CA ALA A 362 -13.78 0.10 -4.46
C ALA A 362 -13.60 0.37 -5.96
N ALA A 363 -12.59 -0.23 -6.58
CA ALA A 363 -12.28 -0.01 -7.98
C ALA A 363 -11.85 -1.28 -8.70
N PHE A 364 -12.24 -1.40 -9.97
CA PHE A 364 -11.75 -2.41 -10.89
C PHE A 364 -11.91 -1.95 -12.34
N GLY A 365 -10.88 -2.12 -13.16
CA GLY A 365 -10.94 -1.80 -14.60
C GLY A 365 -11.36 -0.36 -14.93
N GLY A 366 -11.03 0.61 -14.07
CA GLY A 366 -11.43 2.02 -14.22
C GLY A 366 -12.82 2.38 -13.68
N HIS A 367 -13.63 1.38 -13.29
CA HIS A 367 -14.88 1.62 -12.59
C HIS A 367 -14.62 1.85 -11.11
N VAL A 368 -15.19 2.90 -10.53
CA VAL A 368 -15.02 3.27 -9.12
C VAL A 368 -16.38 3.40 -8.46
N MET A 369 -16.57 2.68 -7.35
CA MET A 369 -17.76 2.74 -6.50
C MET A 369 -17.37 3.32 -5.15
N LYS A 370 -18.15 4.29 -4.67
CA LYS A 370 -17.89 5.01 -3.42
C LYS A 370 -18.84 4.55 -2.33
N CYS A 371 -18.36 4.50 -1.10
CA CYS A 371 -19.21 4.25 0.07
C CYS A 371 -20.30 5.32 0.17
N SER A 372 -21.56 4.88 0.16
CA SER A 372 -22.74 5.77 0.24
C SER A 372 -22.77 6.58 1.53
N GLY A 373 -22.22 6.03 2.62
CA GLY A 373 -22.05 6.70 3.91
C GLY A 373 -21.12 7.92 3.88
N LEU A 374 -20.28 8.06 2.85
CA LEU A 374 -19.37 9.20 2.67
C LEU A 374 -19.90 10.22 1.65
N SER A 375 -21.10 10.03 1.10
CA SER A 375 -21.68 10.92 0.09
C SER A 375 -21.94 12.35 0.61
N LYS A 376 -22.12 12.50 1.93
CA LYS A 376 -22.31 13.79 2.62
C LYS A 376 -21.00 14.41 3.12
N GLY A 377 -19.86 13.79 2.82
CA GLY A 377 -18.54 14.21 3.28
C GLY A 377 -17.91 13.20 4.26
N PRO A 378 -16.75 13.56 4.83
CA PRO A 378 -16.02 12.71 5.76
C PRO A 378 -16.84 12.37 7.02
N VAL A 379 -16.66 11.16 7.54
CA VAL A 379 -17.37 10.68 8.74
C VAL A 379 -16.40 10.59 9.91
N SER A 380 -16.59 11.47 10.90
CA SER A 380 -15.82 11.42 12.15
C SER A 380 -16.25 10.25 13.03
N PHE A 381 -15.32 9.69 13.79
CA PHE A 381 -15.56 8.68 14.81
C PHE A 381 -14.75 9.02 16.07
N LYS A 382 -15.19 8.53 17.23
CA LYS A 382 -14.55 8.73 18.53
C LYS A 382 -13.67 7.53 18.90
N ALA A 383 -12.81 7.72 19.91
CA ALA A 383 -12.10 6.62 20.54
C ALA A 383 -13.09 5.55 21.04
N HIS A 384 -12.71 4.27 20.93
CA HIS A 384 -13.56 3.10 21.22
C HIS A 384 -14.85 2.98 20.40
N GLU A 385 -15.04 3.80 19.36
CA GLU A 385 -16.22 3.69 18.50
C GLU A 385 -16.01 2.61 17.43
N HIS A 386 -17.04 1.77 17.25
CA HIS A 386 -17.13 0.85 16.14
C HIS A 386 -18.07 1.41 15.07
N LYS A 387 -17.59 1.53 13.83
CA LYS A 387 -18.39 1.91 12.67
C LYS A 387 -18.29 0.86 11.59
N ARG A 388 -19.39 0.66 10.87
CA ARG A 388 -19.44 -0.19 9.69
C ARG A 388 -19.86 0.63 8.48
N PHE A 389 -19.13 0.45 7.39
CA PHE A 389 -19.36 1.12 6.12
C PHE A 389 -19.56 0.10 5.01
N TYR A 390 -20.35 0.46 4.00
CA TYR A 390 -20.75 -0.43 2.92
C TYR A 390 -20.52 0.22 1.56
N ILE A 391 -20.05 -0.60 0.61
CA ILE A 391 -20.15 -0.33 -0.83
C ILE A 391 -21.09 -1.41 -1.39
N PRO A 392 -22.34 -1.05 -1.71
CA PRO A 392 -23.35 -1.98 -2.23
C PRO A 392 -23.14 -2.27 -3.71
#